data_AF-A0A842NRT2-F1
#
_entry.id   AF-A0A842NRT2-F1
#
_cell.length_a   1.000
_cell.length_b   1.000
_cell.length_c   1.000
_cell.angle_alpha   90.00
_cell.angle_beta   90.00
_cell.angle_gamma   90.00
#
_symmetry.space_group_name_H-M   'P 1'
#
loop_
_entity.id
_entity.type
_entity.pdbx_description
1 polymer ?
#
loop_
_entity_poly.entity_id
_entity_poly.type
_entity_poly.pdbx_seq_one_letter_code
_entity_poly.pdbx_strand_id
1 'polypeptide(L)'
;MQEFVTSPSLRNGIFDLLSSAKMASDANVKLLDFTIELFKDNGLFSDYYGYHNVDHELEVTYVTLLSGIHAMHDGYLTLDDLNYLYASALLHDFDPEKAMDKPHEKNVIQFISKNKTIQKLLTEANLDQNLICALISRTVYPWKGDIITKTNKLINNYFLKSKIKNDKKQQEHFSNLGHFLSVADRIGGYSLGDFQKAMEMAKMNAHSSSWHPAFIVRRSVGFFEDMLNSEPDMCQKVLNGLPKHMRKNFLDNIVGFMKLRQEEIQIYNRFVYDGLPLVPCIEKNAVSDDVSDILLSIYRELPKPLQFTRDDFIESIRDPDTILNTLRIGDSKGPIIGFAKGGPLEKYNFDLEFEDKNNGKKNTIFLEPVAIKNG
;
A
#
# COMPACT_ATOMS: atom_id res chain seq x y z
N MET A 1 -11.21 -6.02 -12.07
CA MET A 1 -12.00 -6.84 -11.13
C MET A 1 -11.11 -7.07 -9.92
N GLN A 2 -11.53 -6.57 -8.76
CA GLN A 2 -10.79 -6.69 -7.50
C GLN A 2 -11.08 -8.08 -6.90
N GLU A 3 -10.04 -8.81 -6.46
CA GLU A 3 -10.20 -10.20 -6.00
C GLU A 3 -10.82 -10.29 -4.60
N PHE A 4 -10.55 -9.28 -3.76
CA PHE A 4 -11.09 -9.17 -2.41
C PHE A 4 -11.49 -7.73 -2.12
N VAL A 5 -12.64 -7.56 -1.48
CA VAL A 5 -13.22 -6.24 -1.20
C VAL A 5 -12.98 -5.81 0.25
N THR A 6 -12.70 -6.75 1.16
CA THR A 6 -12.58 -6.49 2.62
C THR A 6 -11.63 -7.48 3.33
N SER A 7 -11.08 -7.10 4.48
CA SER A 7 -10.24 -8.00 5.32
C SER A 7 -10.93 -9.31 5.70
N PRO A 8 -12.22 -9.36 6.07
CA PRO A 8 -12.93 -10.62 6.30
C PRO A 8 -12.90 -11.58 5.10
N SER A 9 -12.98 -11.06 3.88
CA SER A 9 -12.88 -11.89 2.67
C SER A 9 -11.45 -12.42 2.46
N LEU A 10 -10.42 -11.63 2.76
CA LEU A 10 -9.02 -12.06 2.74
C LEU A 10 -8.70 -13.11 3.82
N ARG A 11 -9.20 -12.91 5.04
CA ARG A 11 -9.06 -13.86 6.15
C ARG A 11 -9.60 -15.24 5.77
N ASN A 12 -10.76 -15.29 5.12
CA ASN A 12 -11.33 -16.55 4.64
C ASN A 12 -10.51 -17.16 3.49
N GLY A 13 -10.05 -16.34 2.53
CA GLY A 13 -9.15 -16.81 1.47
C GLY A 13 -7.85 -17.42 2.01
N ILE A 14 -7.23 -16.79 3.01
CA ILE A 14 -6.05 -17.32 3.71
C ILE A 14 -6.37 -18.65 4.40
N PHE A 15 -7.51 -18.73 5.10
CA PHE A 15 -7.94 -19.97 5.76
C PHE A 15 -8.15 -21.11 4.76
N ASP A 16 -8.75 -20.83 3.60
CA ASP A 16 -8.95 -21.81 2.53
C ASP A 16 -7.61 -22.31 1.96
N LEU A 17 -6.64 -21.41 1.76
CA LEU A 17 -5.28 -21.77 1.34
C LEU A 17 -4.56 -22.63 2.39
N LEU A 18 -4.61 -22.23 3.66
CA LEU A 18 -4.08 -23.02 4.77
C LEU A 18 -4.72 -24.42 4.80
N SER A 19 -6.04 -24.52 4.60
CA SER A 19 -6.76 -25.79 4.58
C SER A 19 -6.31 -26.66 3.40
N SER A 20 -6.15 -26.07 2.21
CA SER A 20 -5.70 -26.76 1.00
C SER A 20 -4.28 -27.35 1.14
N ALA A 21 -3.40 -26.64 1.85
CA ALA A 21 -2.03 -27.08 2.15
C ALA A 21 -1.94 -27.99 3.39
N LYS A 22 -3.06 -28.30 4.06
CA LYS A 22 -3.11 -29.03 5.35
C LYS A 22 -2.34 -28.32 6.47
N MET A 23 -2.35 -27.00 6.47
CA MET A 23 -1.72 -26.10 7.43
C MET A 23 -2.72 -25.35 8.32
N ALA A 24 -4.02 -25.59 8.18
CA ALA A 24 -5.07 -25.04 9.05
C ALA A 24 -5.07 -25.70 10.44
N SER A 25 -3.93 -25.68 11.12
CA SER A 25 -3.79 -26.10 12.51
C SER A 25 -4.42 -25.05 13.45
N ASP A 26 -4.79 -25.47 14.65
CA ASP A 26 -5.32 -24.56 15.67
C ASP A 26 -4.34 -23.39 15.96
N ALA A 27 -3.03 -23.65 15.97
CA ALA A 27 -2.01 -22.62 16.17
C ALA A 27 -1.96 -21.60 15.02
N ASN A 28 -2.02 -22.05 13.77
CA ASN A 28 -1.98 -21.15 12.61
C ASN A 28 -3.27 -20.32 12.50
N VAL A 29 -4.43 -20.94 12.71
CA VAL A 29 -5.71 -20.20 12.68
C VAL A 29 -5.76 -19.15 13.80
N LYS A 30 -5.31 -19.51 15.00
CA LYS A 30 -5.19 -18.55 16.10
C LYS A 30 -4.18 -17.45 15.84
N LEU A 31 -3.08 -17.73 15.13
CA LEU A 31 -2.11 -16.70 14.74
C LEU A 31 -2.73 -15.70 13.76
N LEU A 32 -3.48 -16.18 12.75
CA LEU A 32 -4.24 -15.34 11.83
C LEU A 32 -5.20 -14.41 12.57
N ASP A 33 -6.07 -14.98 13.40
CA ASP A 33 -7.10 -14.21 14.11
C ASP A 33 -6.47 -13.25 15.14
N PHE A 34 -5.41 -13.68 15.83
CA PHE A 34 -4.68 -12.84 16.77
C PHE A 34 -4.03 -11.64 16.09
N THR A 35 -3.41 -11.82 14.92
CA THR A 35 -2.83 -10.70 14.17
C THR A 35 -3.92 -9.72 13.73
N ILE A 36 -5.06 -10.20 13.23
CA ILE A 36 -6.16 -9.32 12.80
C ILE A 36 -6.69 -8.48 13.97
N GLU A 37 -6.94 -9.09 15.12
CA GLU A 37 -7.37 -8.36 16.32
C GLU A 37 -6.26 -7.42 16.82
N LEU A 38 -4.99 -7.80 16.70
CA LEU A 38 -3.88 -6.93 17.07
C LEU A 38 -3.83 -5.65 16.23
N PHE A 39 -4.02 -5.71 14.90
CA PHE A 39 -4.13 -4.51 14.07
C PHE A 39 -5.35 -3.67 14.43
N LYS A 40 -6.49 -4.32 14.68
CA LYS A 40 -7.75 -3.66 15.03
C LYS A 40 -7.67 -2.91 16.37
N ASP A 41 -7.16 -3.57 17.41
CA ASP A 41 -7.02 -2.99 18.76
C ASP A 41 -6.03 -1.81 18.79
N ASN A 42 -5.18 -1.67 17.76
CA ASN A 42 -4.23 -0.58 17.62
C ASN A 42 -4.66 0.47 16.58
N GLY A 43 -5.91 0.44 16.11
CA GLY A 43 -6.45 1.43 15.17
C GLY A 43 -5.85 1.34 13.76
N LEU A 44 -5.33 0.18 13.37
CA LEU A 44 -4.70 -0.09 12.07
C LEU A 44 -5.57 -1.01 11.19
N PHE A 45 -6.89 -0.92 11.34
CA PHE A 45 -7.84 -1.69 10.56
C PHE A 45 -8.10 -1.06 9.17
N SER A 46 -9.05 -1.56 8.39
CA SER A 46 -9.30 -1.12 7.00
C SER A 46 -9.66 0.37 6.83
N ASP A 47 -10.12 1.03 7.88
CA ASP A 47 -10.45 2.45 7.90
C ASP A 47 -9.22 3.35 8.08
N TYR A 48 -8.10 2.80 8.55
CA TYR A 48 -6.83 3.49 8.61
C TYR A 48 -6.22 3.65 7.21
N TYR A 49 -5.91 4.90 6.84
CA TYR A 49 -5.42 5.27 5.51
C TYR A 49 -3.94 4.90 5.26
N GLY A 50 -3.14 4.66 6.31
CA GLY A 50 -1.74 4.32 6.14
C GLY A 50 -1.57 2.98 5.41
N TYR A 51 -0.50 2.86 4.62
CA TYR A 51 -0.26 1.68 3.78
C TYR A 51 -0.15 0.37 4.59
N HIS A 52 0.50 0.42 5.75
CA HIS A 52 0.74 -0.74 6.61
C HIS A 52 -0.42 -0.92 7.59
N ASN A 53 -1.52 -1.45 7.07
CA ASN A 53 -2.76 -1.76 7.77
C ASN A 53 -3.10 -3.26 7.64
N VAL A 54 -4.18 -3.68 8.28
CA VAL A 54 -4.60 -5.09 8.26
C VAL A 54 -4.83 -5.64 6.84
N ASP A 55 -5.32 -4.82 5.92
CA ASP A 55 -5.58 -5.27 4.55
C ASP A 55 -4.26 -5.61 3.87
N HIS A 56 -3.25 -4.73 3.98
CA HIS A 56 -1.92 -5.00 3.42
C HIS A 56 -1.31 -6.29 3.98
N GLU A 57 -1.31 -6.49 5.31
CA GLU A 57 -0.73 -7.69 5.93
C GLU A 57 -1.40 -8.98 5.41
N LEU A 58 -2.73 -8.97 5.28
CA LEU A 58 -3.47 -10.12 4.76
C LEU A 58 -3.28 -10.30 3.25
N GLU A 59 -3.14 -9.24 2.48
CA GLU A 59 -2.83 -9.31 1.05
C GLU A 59 -1.46 -9.96 0.79
N VAL A 60 -0.44 -9.54 1.54
CA VAL A 60 0.91 -10.13 1.47
C VAL A 60 0.87 -11.59 1.91
N THR A 61 0.16 -11.92 2.99
CA THR A 61 -0.01 -13.29 3.47
C THR A 61 -0.68 -14.18 2.43
N TYR A 62 -1.78 -13.71 1.83
CA TYR A 62 -2.53 -14.45 0.81
C TYR A 62 -1.67 -14.73 -0.43
N VAL A 63 -0.99 -13.71 -0.96
CA VAL A 63 -0.11 -13.83 -2.14
C VAL A 63 1.07 -14.76 -1.84
N THR A 64 1.67 -14.64 -0.65
CA THR A 64 2.76 -15.51 -0.21
C THR A 64 2.33 -16.97 -0.14
N LEU A 65 1.15 -17.25 0.43
CA LEU A 65 0.60 -18.61 0.48
C LEU A 65 0.28 -19.15 -0.92
N LEU A 66 -0.36 -18.35 -1.77
CA LEU A 66 -0.77 -18.76 -3.12
C LEU A 66 0.46 -19.13 -3.96
N SER A 67 1.45 -18.24 -3.99
CA SER A 67 2.71 -18.49 -4.69
C SER A 67 3.52 -19.61 -4.04
N GLY A 68 3.52 -19.70 -2.71
CA GLY A 68 4.24 -20.71 -1.95
C GLY A 68 3.69 -22.12 -2.16
N ILE A 69 2.37 -22.29 -2.23
CA ILE A 69 1.71 -23.58 -2.53
C ILE A 69 2.11 -24.06 -3.93
N HIS A 70 2.09 -23.16 -4.92
CA HIS A 70 2.55 -23.50 -6.26
C HIS A 70 4.03 -23.90 -6.27
N ALA A 71 4.89 -23.12 -5.60
CA ALA A 71 6.32 -23.42 -5.51
C ALA A 71 6.61 -24.73 -4.74
N MET A 72 5.73 -25.13 -3.80
CA MET A 72 5.78 -26.43 -3.15
C MET A 72 5.44 -27.57 -4.13
N HIS A 73 4.42 -27.39 -4.99
CA HIS A 73 4.07 -28.37 -6.03
C HIS A 73 5.20 -28.56 -7.05
N ASP A 74 5.94 -27.49 -7.35
CA ASP A 74 7.12 -27.52 -8.22
C ASP A 74 8.39 -28.06 -7.53
N GLY A 75 8.29 -28.48 -6.27
CA GLY A 75 9.40 -29.05 -5.49
C GLY A 75 10.45 -28.03 -5.05
N TYR A 76 10.16 -26.72 -5.16
CA TYR A 76 11.07 -25.67 -4.70
C TYR A 76 10.96 -25.42 -3.20
N LEU A 77 9.75 -25.51 -2.66
CA LEU A 77 9.46 -25.34 -1.24
C LEU A 77 8.99 -26.65 -0.62
N THR A 78 9.23 -26.80 0.67
CA THR A 78 8.62 -27.82 1.51
C THR A 78 7.40 -27.26 2.24
N LEU A 79 6.62 -28.14 2.87
CA LEU A 79 5.52 -27.73 3.74
C LEU A 79 6.01 -26.92 4.97
N ASP A 80 7.20 -27.25 5.48
CA ASP A 80 7.84 -26.51 6.59
C ASP A 80 8.17 -25.08 6.13
N ASP A 81 8.76 -24.93 4.94
CA ASP A 81 9.07 -23.62 4.35
C ASP A 81 7.82 -22.75 4.18
N LEU A 82 6.73 -23.35 3.70
CA LEU A 82 5.45 -22.65 3.53
C LEU A 82 4.89 -22.16 4.88
N ASN A 83 5.07 -22.93 5.95
CA ASN A 83 4.65 -22.54 7.30
C ASN A 83 5.47 -21.39 7.87
N TYR A 84 6.79 -21.38 7.63
CA TYR A 84 7.64 -20.23 7.96
C TYR A 84 7.26 -18.98 7.15
N LEU A 85 7.04 -19.13 5.85
CA LEU A 85 6.61 -18.02 4.98
C LEU A 85 5.27 -17.44 5.42
N TYR A 86 4.29 -18.29 5.73
CA TYR A 86 2.98 -17.87 6.23
C TYR A 86 3.10 -17.02 7.50
N ALA A 87 3.79 -17.53 8.53
CA ALA A 87 3.91 -16.82 9.79
C ALA A 87 4.75 -15.55 9.66
N SER A 88 5.79 -15.56 8.83
CA SER A 88 6.58 -14.35 8.56
C SER A 88 5.78 -13.30 7.79
N ALA A 89 5.01 -13.69 6.77
CA ALA A 89 4.20 -12.78 5.96
C ALA A 89 3.06 -12.12 6.74
N LEU A 90 2.61 -12.75 7.83
CA LEU A 90 1.53 -12.29 8.70
C LEU A 90 2.03 -11.41 9.86
N LEU A 91 3.33 -11.37 10.09
CA LEU A 91 3.93 -10.63 11.22
C LEU A 91 4.93 -9.56 10.77
N HIS A 92 5.09 -9.32 9.47
CA HIS A 92 6.24 -8.57 8.97
C HIS A 92 6.15 -7.06 9.17
N ASP A 93 4.94 -6.50 9.29
CA ASP A 93 4.72 -5.06 9.30
C ASP A 93 4.01 -4.51 10.54
N PHE A 94 3.69 -5.35 11.53
CA PHE A 94 3.12 -4.86 12.78
C PHE A 94 4.18 -4.24 13.70
N ASP A 95 4.23 -2.90 13.72
CA ASP A 95 5.03 -2.10 14.64
C ASP A 95 4.14 -1.36 15.66
N PRO A 96 4.09 -1.81 16.93
CA PRO A 96 3.29 -1.17 17.98
C PRO A 96 3.86 0.17 18.46
N GLU A 97 5.13 0.45 18.18
CA GLU A 97 5.83 1.67 18.61
C GLU A 97 5.96 2.67 17.46
N LYS A 98 5.22 2.48 16.35
CA LYS A 98 5.38 3.31 15.16
C LYS A 98 5.00 4.76 15.45
N ALA A 99 6.01 5.64 15.36
CA ALA A 99 5.82 7.09 15.45
C ALA A 99 5.47 7.71 14.08
N MET A 100 5.68 6.96 13.01
CA MET A 100 5.34 7.29 11.62
C MET A 100 4.60 6.11 11.00
N ASP A 101 3.87 6.35 9.92
CA ASP A 101 3.05 5.33 9.25
C ASP A 101 3.82 4.10 8.77
N LYS A 102 5.10 4.28 8.37
CA LYS A 102 5.98 3.17 7.98
C LYS A 102 6.53 2.46 9.23
N PRO A 103 6.35 1.13 9.36
CA PRO A 103 6.89 0.36 10.49
C PRO A 103 8.43 0.33 10.44
N HIS A 104 9.04 0.23 11.60
CA HIS A 104 10.46 -0.05 11.71
C HIS A 104 10.68 -1.54 12.00
N GLU A 105 11.41 -2.21 11.12
CA GLU A 105 11.64 -3.66 11.17
C GLU A 105 12.26 -4.11 12.51
N LYS A 106 13.07 -3.26 13.14
CA LYS A 106 13.63 -3.52 14.46
C LYS A 106 12.54 -3.60 15.54
N ASN A 107 11.54 -2.73 15.49
CA ASN A 107 10.44 -2.70 16.44
C ASN A 107 9.51 -3.89 16.22
N VAL A 108 9.19 -4.22 14.96
CA VAL A 108 8.45 -5.42 14.59
C VAL A 108 9.11 -6.66 15.20
N ILE A 109 10.41 -6.85 14.92
CA ILE A 109 11.16 -8.02 15.42
C ILE A 109 11.24 -8.02 16.95
N GLN A 110 11.41 -6.85 17.58
CA GLN A 110 11.40 -6.71 19.03
C GLN A 110 10.05 -7.10 19.63
N PHE A 111 8.95 -6.69 18.99
CA PHE A 111 7.60 -7.04 19.41
C PHE A 111 7.36 -8.55 19.33
N ILE A 112 7.66 -9.18 18.19
CA ILE A 112 7.58 -10.65 18.02
C ILE A 112 8.40 -11.36 19.10
N SER A 113 9.58 -10.83 19.42
CA SER A 113 10.49 -11.40 20.42
C SER A 113 10.09 -11.17 21.89
N LYS A 114 9.07 -10.37 22.16
CA LYS A 114 8.59 -10.08 23.51
C LYS A 114 7.13 -10.50 23.72
N ASN A 115 6.35 -10.62 22.66
CA ASN A 115 4.94 -10.98 22.73
C ASN A 115 4.78 -12.47 23.05
N LYS A 116 4.33 -12.76 24.27
CA LYS A 116 4.16 -14.15 24.77
C LYS A 116 3.13 -14.94 23.98
N THR A 117 2.09 -14.29 23.46
CA THR A 117 1.06 -14.96 22.65
C THR A 117 1.63 -15.41 21.32
N ILE A 118 2.35 -14.53 20.61
CA ILE A 118 3.03 -14.88 19.36
C ILE A 118 4.04 -16.00 19.60
N GLN A 119 4.89 -15.88 20.62
CA GLN A 119 5.87 -16.93 20.96
C GLN A 119 5.23 -18.29 21.22
N LYS A 120 4.11 -18.30 21.96
CA LYS A 120 3.35 -19.52 22.24
C LYS A 120 2.80 -20.13 20.95
N LEU A 121 2.14 -19.32 20.11
CA LEU A 121 1.55 -19.77 18.85
C LEU A 121 2.60 -20.30 17.86
N LEU A 122 3.75 -19.61 17.75
CA LEU A 122 4.87 -20.08 16.92
C LEU A 122 5.42 -21.42 17.44
N THR A 123 5.53 -21.58 18.77
CA THR A 123 5.98 -22.84 19.38
C THR A 123 4.98 -23.97 19.12
N GLU A 124 3.68 -23.72 19.27
CA GLU A 124 2.60 -24.68 18.99
C GLU A 124 2.54 -25.06 17.50
N ALA A 125 2.93 -24.13 16.61
CA ALA A 125 3.09 -24.37 15.17
C ALA A 125 4.45 -25.01 14.78
N ASN A 126 5.32 -25.32 15.75
CA ASN A 126 6.66 -25.86 15.56
C ASN A 126 7.60 -24.94 14.74
N LEU A 127 7.45 -23.63 14.89
CA LEU A 127 8.25 -22.61 14.20
C LEU A 127 9.32 -22.01 15.11
N ASP A 128 10.55 -21.97 14.59
CA ASP A 128 11.68 -21.28 15.24
C ASP A 128 11.55 -19.77 15.04
N GLN A 129 11.28 -19.05 16.14
CA GLN A 129 11.09 -17.61 16.14
C GLN A 129 12.28 -16.84 15.53
N ASN A 130 13.51 -17.33 15.67
CA ASN A 130 14.68 -16.65 15.09
C ASN A 130 14.66 -16.74 13.55
N LEU A 131 14.17 -17.84 12.99
CA LEU A 131 14.04 -17.98 11.53
C LEU A 131 12.93 -17.06 11.00
N ILE A 132 11.82 -16.90 11.74
CA ILE A 132 10.79 -15.91 11.41
C ILE A 132 11.38 -14.49 11.37
N CYS A 133 12.15 -14.11 12.39
CA CYS A 133 12.82 -12.81 12.43
C CYS A 133 13.85 -12.64 11.29
N ALA A 134 14.54 -13.71 10.89
CA ALA A 134 15.47 -13.68 9.76
C ALA A 134 14.77 -13.45 8.42
N LEU A 135 13.62 -14.11 8.19
CA LEU A 135 12.80 -13.91 6.99
C LEU A 135 12.26 -12.48 6.92
N ILE A 136 11.67 -11.98 8.02
CA ILE A 136 11.17 -10.59 8.11
C ILE A 136 12.30 -9.60 7.89
N SER A 137 13.50 -9.84 8.44
CA SER A 137 14.64 -8.95 8.21
C SER A 137 14.98 -8.79 6.71
N ARG A 138 14.70 -9.78 5.85
CA ARG A 138 14.99 -9.71 4.42
C ARG A 138 13.94 -8.92 3.62
N THR A 139 12.81 -8.53 4.21
CA THR A 139 11.75 -7.74 3.53
C THR A 139 12.10 -6.25 3.40
N VAL A 140 13.15 -5.77 4.10
CA VAL A 140 13.62 -4.38 4.00
C VAL A 140 13.83 -3.96 2.55
N TYR A 141 13.18 -2.85 2.16
CA TYR A 141 13.31 -2.23 0.85
C TYR A 141 13.69 -0.74 0.96
N PRO A 142 14.60 -0.22 0.10
CA PRO A 142 15.30 -0.91 -0.99
C PRO A 142 16.48 -1.77 -0.52
N TRP A 143 16.65 -2.96 -1.11
CA TRP A 143 17.74 -3.88 -0.82
C TRP A 143 19.04 -3.48 -1.53
N LYS A 144 19.69 -2.38 -1.08
CA LYS A 144 20.90 -1.84 -1.71
C LYS A 144 21.88 -1.17 -0.74
N GLY A 145 23.15 -1.11 -1.13
CA GLY A 145 24.20 -0.40 -0.38
C GLY A 145 24.36 -0.90 1.06
N ASP A 146 24.50 0.03 2.01
CA ASP A 146 24.70 -0.28 3.43
C ASP A 146 23.59 -1.11 4.07
N ILE A 147 22.37 -1.03 3.52
CA ILE A 147 21.23 -1.81 4.01
C ILE A 147 21.52 -3.30 3.88
N ILE A 148 22.09 -3.75 2.76
CA ILE A 148 22.46 -5.16 2.55
C ILE A 148 23.43 -5.61 3.64
N THR A 149 24.50 -4.84 3.87
CA THR A 149 25.55 -5.18 4.83
C THR A 149 25.02 -5.25 6.26
N LYS A 150 24.22 -4.26 6.68
CA LYS A 150 23.65 -4.22 8.03
C LYS A 150 22.63 -5.34 8.25
N THR A 151 21.77 -5.57 7.26
CA THR A 151 20.69 -6.53 7.35
C THR A 151 21.19 -7.97 7.25
N ASN A 152 22.19 -8.25 6.41
CA ASN A 152 22.84 -9.57 6.38
C ASN A 152 23.52 -9.91 7.71
N LYS A 153 24.14 -8.94 8.39
CA LYS A 153 24.68 -9.15 9.75
C LYS A 153 23.57 -9.51 10.74
N LEU A 154 22.43 -8.83 10.65
CA LEU A 154 21.27 -9.10 11.50
C LEU A 154 20.69 -10.50 11.24
N ILE A 155 20.48 -10.87 9.97
CA ILE A 155 20.03 -12.20 9.54
C ILE A 155 20.97 -13.29 10.07
N ASN A 156 22.29 -13.10 9.89
CA ASN A 156 23.28 -14.05 10.40
C ASN A 156 23.22 -14.21 11.92
N ASN A 157 22.98 -13.14 12.67
CA ASN A 157 22.81 -13.23 14.12
C ASN A 157 21.60 -14.08 14.52
N TYR A 158 20.51 -14.05 13.74
CA TYR A 158 19.36 -14.93 13.97
C TYR A 158 19.66 -16.38 13.60
N PHE A 159 20.37 -16.63 12.49
CA PHE A 159 20.82 -17.97 12.14
C PHE A 159 21.72 -18.60 13.20
N LEU A 160 22.61 -17.83 13.83
CA LEU A 160 23.45 -18.32 14.91
C LEU A 160 22.67 -18.71 16.18
N LYS A 161 21.45 -18.19 16.35
CA LYS A 161 20.56 -18.47 17.48
C LYS A 161 19.50 -19.53 17.18
N SER A 162 19.39 -19.97 15.92
CA SER A 162 18.35 -20.90 15.48
C SER A 162 18.85 -22.34 15.41
N LYS A 163 17.92 -23.26 15.10
CA LYS A 163 18.21 -24.68 14.89
C LYS A 163 19.22 -24.95 13.76
N ILE A 164 19.42 -24.02 12.83
CA ILE A 164 20.29 -24.17 11.64
C ILE A 164 21.67 -23.51 11.78
N LYS A 165 22.09 -23.11 12.99
CA LYS A 165 23.35 -22.38 13.25
C LYS A 165 24.61 -22.96 12.60
N ASN A 166 24.65 -24.29 12.42
CA ASN A 166 25.79 -25.01 11.85
C ASN A 166 25.53 -25.51 10.41
N ASP A 167 24.33 -25.31 9.87
CA ASP A 167 23.93 -25.79 8.55
C ASP A 167 23.90 -24.63 7.55
N LYS A 168 25.03 -24.45 6.84
CA LYS A 168 25.18 -23.39 5.84
C LYS A 168 24.20 -23.52 4.68
N LYS A 169 23.83 -24.74 4.27
CA LYS A 169 22.89 -24.95 3.17
C LYS A 169 21.50 -24.50 3.58
N GLN A 170 21.09 -24.82 4.80
CA GLN A 170 19.82 -24.33 5.34
C GLN A 170 19.82 -22.81 5.56
N GLN A 171 20.94 -22.21 5.96
CA GLN A 171 21.02 -20.74 6.09
C GLN A 171 20.85 -20.02 4.75
N GLU A 172 21.46 -20.54 3.69
CA GLU A 172 21.27 -20.04 2.33
C GLU A 172 19.83 -20.24 1.85
N HIS A 173 19.24 -21.41 2.13
CA HIS A 173 17.83 -21.69 1.82
C HIS A 173 16.88 -20.71 2.51
N PHE A 174 17.01 -20.50 3.82
CA PHE A 174 16.19 -19.53 4.56
C PHE A 174 16.42 -18.08 4.12
N SER A 175 17.62 -17.74 3.65
CA SER A 175 17.88 -16.43 3.02
C SER A 175 17.10 -16.27 1.72
N ASN A 176 17.01 -17.34 0.92
CA ASN A 176 16.19 -17.37 -0.30
C ASN A 176 14.68 -17.33 0.02
N LEU A 177 14.22 -17.96 1.11
CA LEU A 177 12.83 -17.81 1.58
C LEU A 177 12.51 -16.36 1.96
N GLY A 178 13.41 -15.68 2.67
CA GLY A 178 13.25 -14.26 2.98
C GLY A 178 13.18 -13.40 1.71
N HIS A 179 13.97 -13.73 0.68
CA HIS A 179 13.91 -13.05 -0.61
C HIS A 179 12.59 -13.33 -1.34
N PHE A 180 12.09 -14.57 -1.32
CA PHE A 180 10.77 -14.91 -1.83
C PHE A 180 9.67 -14.08 -1.16
N LEU A 181 9.68 -14.00 0.18
CA LEU A 181 8.75 -13.17 0.94
C LEU A 181 8.83 -11.69 0.55
N SER A 182 10.04 -11.13 0.46
CA SER A 182 10.26 -9.73 0.07
C SER A 182 9.70 -9.41 -1.32
N VAL A 183 9.74 -10.37 -2.25
CA VAL A 183 9.15 -10.20 -3.59
C VAL A 183 7.63 -10.40 -3.56
N ALA A 184 7.13 -11.34 -2.77
CA ALA A 184 5.70 -11.56 -2.58
C ALA A 184 4.99 -10.34 -1.97
N ASP A 185 5.60 -9.70 -0.97
CA ASP A 185 5.13 -8.43 -0.41
C ASP A 185 4.97 -7.36 -1.49
N ARG A 186 6.05 -7.09 -2.23
CA ARG A 186 6.07 -6.09 -3.31
C ARG A 186 5.11 -6.36 -4.46
N ILE A 187 4.80 -7.62 -4.75
CA ILE A 187 3.83 -8.01 -5.78
C ILE A 187 2.40 -7.97 -5.25
N GLY A 188 2.19 -8.36 -3.98
CA GLY A 188 0.89 -8.73 -3.46
C GLY A 188 -0.15 -7.64 -3.61
N GLY A 189 0.19 -6.44 -3.11
CA GLY A 189 -0.67 -5.27 -3.22
C GLY A 189 -1.10 -4.93 -4.65
N TYR A 190 -0.14 -4.96 -5.58
CA TYR A 190 -0.36 -4.57 -6.97
C TYR A 190 -0.97 -5.68 -7.84
N SER A 191 -1.16 -6.89 -7.32
CA SER A 191 -1.74 -8.02 -8.06
C SER A 191 -3.24 -8.23 -7.82
N LEU A 192 -3.77 -7.73 -6.70
CA LEU A 192 -5.11 -8.03 -6.22
C LEU A 192 -6.22 -7.09 -6.71
N GLY A 193 -5.86 -6.06 -7.48
CA GLY A 193 -6.84 -5.13 -8.05
C GLY A 193 -6.34 -4.44 -9.30
N ASP A 194 -7.21 -3.60 -9.86
CA ASP A 194 -6.89 -2.82 -11.05
C ASP A 194 -6.06 -1.57 -10.71
N PHE A 195 -5.87 -0.73 -11.73
CA PHE A 195 -4.99 0.43 -11.63
C PHE A 195 -5.46 1.47 -10.61
N GLN A 196 -6.77 1.54 -10.34
CA GLN A 196 -7.28 2.45 -9.32
C GLN A 196 -6.79 2.03 -7.93
N LYS A 197 -6.86 0.72 -7.62
CA LYS A 197 -6.30 0.18 -6.39
C LYS A 197 -4.78 0.39 -6.34
N ALA A 198 -4.07 0.08 -7.43
CA ALA A 198 -2.62 0.26 -7.49
C ALA A 198 -2.18 1.71 -7.23
N MET A 199 -2.88 2.67 -7.82
CA MET A 199 -2.63 4.10 -7.59
C MET A 199 -2.90 4.50 -6.15
N GLU A 200 -3.97 4.00 -5.54
CA GLU A 200 -4.26 4.23 -4.13
C GLU A 200 -3.15 3.70 -3.23
N MET A 201 -2.65 2.50 -3.50
CA MET A 201 -1.50 1.94 -2.77
C MET A 201 -0.23 2.77 -2.93
N ALA A 202 0.04 3.29 -4.13
CA ALA A 202 1.17 4.17 -4.35
C ALA A 202 1.04 5.49 -3.58
N LYS A 203 -0.17 6.05 -3.45
CA LYS A 203 -0.44 7.23 -2.62
C LYS A 203 -0.29 6.95 -1.14
N MET A 204 -0.81 5.82 -0.64
CA MET A 204 -0.64 5.41 0.76
C MET A 204 0.83 5.20 1.08
N ASN A 205 1.59 4.55 0.20
CA ASN A 205 3.05 4.39 0.33
C ASN A 205 3.80 5.73 0.35
N ALA A 206 3.41 6.65 -0.53
CA ALA A 206 3.97 8.00 -0.58
C ALA A 206 3.66 8.79 0.70
N HIS A 207 2.45 8.65 1.24
CA HIS A 207 2.09 9.21 2.54
C HIS A 207 2.97 8.64 3.65
N SER A 208 3.08 7.31 3.76
CA SER A 208 3.93 6.65 4.74
C SER A 208 5.40 7.04 4.66
N SER A 209 5.86 7.35 3.44
CA SER A 209 7.24 7.73 3.17
C SER A 209 7.46 9.26 3.11
N SER A 210 6.44 10.07 3.39
CA SER A 210 6.45 11.54 3.28
C SER A 210 6.95 12.05 1.92
N TRP A 211 6.59 11.37 0.84
CA TRP A 211 6.92 11.78 -0.51
C TRP A 211 6.00 12.89 -1.00
N HIS A 212 6.57 13.87 -1.69
CA HIS A 212 5.77 14.84 -2.41
C HIS A 212 4.95 14.14 -3.52
N PRO A 213 3.65 14.44 -3.70
CA PRO A 213 2.78 13.76 -4.67
C PRO A 213 3.34 13.72 -6.10
N ALA A 214 4.03 14.78 -6.53
CA ALA A 214 4.71 14.88 -7.83
C ALA A 214 5.78 13.80 -8.10
N PHE A 215 6.17 12.99 -7.11
CA PHE A 215 7.11 11.89 -7.29
C PHE A 215 6.47 10.50 -7.28
N ILE A 216 5.16 10.39 -7.02
CA ILE A 216 4.48 9.10 -6.86
C ILE A 216 4.66 8.24 -8.10
N VAL A 217 4.32 8.75 -9.28
CA VAL A 217 4.40 8.01 -10.54
C VAL A 217 5.85 7.67 -10.88
N ARG A 218 6.76 8.66 -10.84
CA ARG A 218 8.19 8.45 -11.11
C ARG A 218 8.82 7.39 -10.20
N ARG A 219 8.51 7.42 -8.90
CA ARG A 219 9.06 6.45 -7.93
C ARG A 219 8.40 5.07 -8.07
N SER A 220 7.12 5.01 -8.41
CA SER A 220 6.44 3.75 -8.71
C SER A 220 7.04 3.07 -9.93
N VAL A 221 7.30 3.81 -11.02
CA VAL A 221 8.03 3.29 -12.18
C VAL A 221 9.40 2.75 -11.78
N GLY A 222 10.20 3.54 -11.05
CA GLY A 222 11.51 3.10 -10.60
C GLY A 222 11.48 1.86 -9.69
N PHE A 223 10.44 1.74 -8.85
CA PHE A 223 10.20 0.57 -8.00
C PHE A 223 9.95 -0.70 -8.85
N PHE A 224 9.07 -0.62 -9.86
CA PHE A 224 8.81 -1.77 -10.73
C PHE A 224 9.99 -2.11 -11.63
N GLU A 225 10.69 -1.12 -12.18
CA GLU A 225 11.89 -1.34 -12.98
C GLU A 225 13.01 -2.00 -12.17
N ASP A 226 13.24 -1.55 -10.94
CA ASP A 226 14.23 -2.17 -10.05
C ASP A 226 13.88 -3.63 -9.78
N MET A 227 12.61 -3.93 -9.47
CA MET A 227 12.21 -5.31 -9.20
C MET A 227 12.32 -6.21 -10.44
N LEU A 228 11.91 -5.73 -11.62
CA LEU A 228 11.96 -6.50 -12.87
C LEU A 228 13.39 -6.72 -13.39
N ASN A 229 14.31 -5.77 -13.14
CA ASN A 229 15.68 -5.85 -13.64
C ASN A 229 16.65 -6.48 -12.63
N SER A 230 16.50 -6.20 -11.33
CA SER A 230 17.44 -6.63 -10.30
C SER A 230 17.13 -8.03 -9.76
N GLU A 231 15.85 -8.44 -9.73
CA GLU A 231 15.40 -9.70 -9.11
C GLU A 231 14.48 -10.53 -10.05
N PRO A 232 14.80 -10.71 -11.35
CA PRO A 232 13.88 -11.26 -12.35
C PRO A 232 13.46 -12.71 -12.06
N ASP A 233 14.39 -13.56 -11.63
CA ASP A 233 14.12 -14.97 -11.37
C ASP A 233 13.13 -15.16 -10.20
N MET A 234 13.31 -14.40 -9.11
CA MET A 234 12.42 -14.46 -7.95
C MET A 234 11.06 -13.82 -8.26
N CYS A 235 11.04 -12.72 -9.02
CA CYS A 235 9.81 -12.11 -9.50
C CYS A 235 8.98 -13.12 -10.33
N GLN A 236 9.61 -13.78 -11.29
CA GLN A 236 8.96 -14.80 -12.12
C GLN A 236 8.45 -15.97 -11.28
N LYS A 237 9.24 -16.40 -10.28
CA LYS A 237 8.89 -17.46 -9.33
C LYS A 237 7.58 -17.17 -8.61
N VAL A 238 7.48 -15.99 -8.00
CA VAL A 238 6.29 -15.56 -7.26
C VAL A 238 5.12 -15.40 -8.21
N LEU A 239 5.30 -14.72 -9.35
CA LEU A 239 4.23 -14.50 -10.33
C LEU A 239 3.66 -15.81 -10.89
N ASN A 240 4.48 -16.82 -11.15
CA ASN A 240 4.02 -18.10 -11.70
C ASN A 240 3.00 -18.80 -10.81
N GLY A 241 3.12 -18.63 -9.49
CA GLY A 241 2.16 -19.18 -8.55
C GLY A 241 0.84 -18.42 -8.45
N LEU A 242 0.72 -17.25 -9.10
CA LEU A 242 -0.50 -16.48 -9.11
C LEU A 242 -1.43 -16.89 -10.27
N PRO A 243 -2.76 -16.89 -10.05
CA PRO A 243 -3.77 -16.99 -11.09
C PRO A 243 -3.55 -16.01 -12.24
N LYS A 244 -4.05 -16.37 -13.43
CA LYS A 244 -3.86 -15.58 -14.65
C LYS A 244 -4.36 -14.13 -14.49
N HIS A 245 -5.49 -13.91 -13.82
CA HIS A 245 -6.04 -12.57 -13.65
C HIS A 245 -5.19 -11.71 -12.71
N MET A 246 -4.63 -12.26 -11.63
CA MET A 246 -3.72 -11.52 -10.73
C MET A 246 -2.42 -11.12 -11.42
N ARG A 247 -1.81 -12.05 -12.18
CA ARG A 247 -0.63 -11.73 -13.00
C ARG A 247 -0.94 -10.63 -14.01
N LYS A 248 -2.11 -10.72 -14.67
CA LYS A 248 -2.56 -9.69 -15.61
C LYS A 248 -2.73 -8.35 -14.91
N ASN A 249 -3.41 -8.30 -13.77
CA ASN A 249 -3.57 -7.08 -12.97
C ASN A 249 -2.21 -6.46 -12.64
N PHE A 250 -1.27 -7.24 -12.11
CA PHE A 250 0.06 -6.78 -11.78
C PHE A 250 0.78 -6.13 -12.98
N LEU A 251 0.81 -6.82 -14.13
CA LEU A 251 1.45 -6.30 -15.34
C LEU A 251 0.72 -5.09 -15.92
N ASP A 252 -0.61 -5.10 -15.94
CA ASP A 252 -1.42 -3.97 -16.40
C ASP A 252 -1.21 -2.74 -15.51
N ASN A 253 -1.04 -2.94 -14.20
CA ASN A 253 -0.76 -1.87 -13.25
C ASN A 253 0.60 -1.22 -13.52
N ILE A 254 1.64 -2.03 -13.78
CA ILE A 254 2.95 -1.53 -14.22
C ILE A 254 2.81 -0.69 -15.50
N VAL A 255 2.09 -1.23 -16.50
CA VAL A 255 1.84 -0.51 -17.76
C VAL A 255 1.09 0.81 -17.51
N GLY A 256 0.14 0.83 -16.58
CA GLY A 256 -0.57 2.04 -16.18
C GLY A 256 0.37 3.11 -15.62
N PHE A 257 1.28 2.76 -14.71
CA PHE A 257 2.27 3.71 -14.19
C PHE A 257 3.24 4.20 -15.25
N MET A 258 3.65 3.33 -16.18
CA MET A 258 4.52 3.70 -17.30
C MET A 258 3.84 4.71 -18.25
N LYS A 259 2.55 4.50 -18.53
CA LYS A 259 1.75 5.44 -19.33
C LYS A 259 1.61 6.80 -18.65
N LEU A 260 1.26 6.82 -17.36
CA LEU A 260 1.23 8.08 -16.61
C LEU A 260 2.60 8.77 -16.61
N ARG A 261 3.69 8.03 -16.48
CA ARG A 261 5.03 8.61 -16.52
C ARG A 261 5.36 9.22 -17.89
N GLN A 262 4.93 8.56 -18.96
CA GLN A 262 5.05 9.09 -20.31
C GLN A 262 4.22 10.39 -20.47
N GLU A 263 3.00 10.42 -19.94
CA GLU A 263 2.14 11.60 -19.94
C GLU A 263 2.78 12.77 -19.17
N GLU A 264 3.33 12.53 -17.97
CA GLU A 264 4.06 13.53 -17.18
C GLU A 264 5.20 14.18 -18.01
N ILE A 265 5.97 13.37 -18.74
CA ILE A 265 7.08 13.85 -19.57
C ILE A 265 6.56 14.68 -20.75
N GLN A 266 5.46 14.26 -21.39
CA GLN A 266 4.83 15.00 -22.48
C GLN A 266 4.25 16.34 -22.00
N ILE A 267 3.64 16.37 -20.82
CA ILE A 267 3.14 17.60 -20.19
C ILE A 267 4.30 18.53 -19.87
N TYR A 268 5.36 18.03 -19.25
CA TYR A 268 6.56 18.81 -18.96
C TYR A 268 7.17 19.43 -20.21
N ASN A 269 7.28 18.66 -21.31
CA ASN A 269 7.77 19.18 -22.58
C ASN A 269 6.90 20.32 -23.12
N ARG A 270 5.57 20.21 -23.05
CA ARG A 270 4.65 21.28 -23.45
C ARG A 270 4.81 22.54 -22.61
N PHE A 271 5.08 22.42 -21.32
CA PHE A 271 5.39 23.58 -20.48
C PHE A 271 6.71 24.25 -20.86
N VAL A 272 7.77 23.46 -21.05
CA VAL A 272 9.12 23.97 -21.29
C VAL A 272 9.28 24.56 -22.69
N TYR A 273 8.71 23.91 -23.71
CA TYR A 273 8.94 24.28 -25.10
C TYR A 273 7.77 25.02 -25.74
N ASP A 274 6.53 24.72 -25.35
CA ASP A 274 5.33 25.29 -25.99
C ASP A 274 4.66 26.39 -25.15
N GLY A 275 5.16 26.67 -23.95
CA GLY A 275 4.63 27.72 -23.07
C GLY A 275 3.17 27.49 -22.67
N LEU A 276 2.79 26.24 -22.38
CA LEU A 276 1.41 25.85 -22.08
C LEU A 276 0.77 26.75 -20.98
N PRO A 277 -0.25 27.56 -21.30
CA PRO A 277 -0.87 28.46 -20.33
C PRO A 277 -1.71 27.68 -19.32
N LEU A 278 -1.63 28.09 -18.04
CA LEU A 278 -2.57 27.67 -17.00
C LEU A 278 -3.45 28.85 -16.60
N VAL A 279 -4.76 28.68 -16.73
CA VAL A 279 -5.75 29.76 -16.55
C VAL A 279 -6.71 29.40 -15.42
N PRO A 280 -6.63 30.06 -14.25
CA PRO A 280 -7.62 29.89 -13.20
C PRO A 280 -8.94 30.59 -13.57
N CYS A 281 -10.07 29.93 -13.33
CA CYS A 281 -11.40 30.39 -13.72
C CYS A 281 -12.38 30.22 -12.56
N ILE A 282 -12.96 31.34 -12.11
CA ILE A 282 -14.06 31.29 -11.14
C ILE A 282 -15.35 30.92 -11.90
N GLU A 283 -15.95 29.81 -11.54
CA GLU A 283 -17.22 29.34 -12.10
C GLU A 283 -18.37 30.10 -11.41
N LYS A 284 -19.03 31.01 -12.15
CA LYS A 284 -20.05 31.93 -11.60
C LYS A 284 -21.49 31.50 -11.84
N ASN A 285 -21.70 30.51 -12.70
CA ASN A 285 -23.02 30.01 -13.09
C ASN A 285 -23.24 28.62 -12.49
N ALA A 286 -24.49 28.14 -12.55
CA ALA A 286 -24.79 26.74 -12.21
C ALA A 286 -23.85 25.81 -12.98
N VAL A 287 -23.16 24.93 -12.23
CA VAL A 287 -22.22 23.96 -12.79
C VAL A 287 -23.00 22.98 -13.66
N SER A 288 -22.63 22.87 -14.94
CA SER A 288 -23.26 21.90 -15.84
C SER A 288 -22.92 20.47 -15.43
N ASP A 289 -23.71 19.50 -15.88
CA ASP A 289 -23.44 18.08 -15.63
C ASP A 289 -22.06 17.67 -16.17
N ASP A 290 -21.69 18.10 -17.38
CA ASP A 290 -20.37 17.83 -17.97
C ASP A 290 -19.20 18.32 -17.11
N VAL A 291 -19.30 19.53 -16.54
CA VAL A 291 -18.26 20.07 -15.65
C VAL A 291 -18.27 19.30 -14.34
N SER A 292 -19.44 19.00 -13.80
CA SER A 292 -19.60 18.23 -12.55
C SER A 292 -18.92 16.85 -12.66
N ASP A 293 -19.09 16.16 -13.79
CA ASP A 293 -18.47 14.85 -14.05
C ASP A 293 -16.95 14.93 -14.12
N ILE A 294 -16.40 15.96 -14.78
CA ILE A 294 -14.95 16.19 -14.83
C ILE A 294 -14.41 16.45 -13.43
N LEU A 295 -15.04 17.32 -12.65
CA LEU A 295 -14.61 17.62 -11.28
C LEU A 295 -14.69 16.39 -10.38
N LEU A 296 -15.75 15.59 -10.50
CA LEU A 296 -15.90 14.34 -9.78
C LEU A 296 -14.80 13.33 -10.14
N SER A 297 -14.39 13.27 -11.42
CA SER A 297 -13.29 12.41 -11.85
C SER A 297 -11.96 12.81 -11.19
N ILE A 298 -11.63 14.10 -11.17
CA ILE A 298 -10.43 14.64 -10.50
C ILE A 298 -10.52 14.43 -8.98
N TYR A 299 -11.71 14.61 -8.40
CA TYR A 299 -11.94 14.42 -6.97
C TYR A 299 -11.72 12.96 -6.54
N ARG A 300 -12.20 11.99 -7.33
CA ARG A 300 -11.98 10.55 -7.09
C ARG A 300 -10.51 10.15 -7.19
N GLU A 301 -9.70 10.96 -7.85
CA GLU A 301 -8.26 10.80 -7.94
C GLU A 301 -7.50 11.30 -6.69
N LEU A 302 -8.15 11.97 -5.73
CA LEU A 302 -7.51 12.40 -4.50
C LEU A 302 -7.27 11.23 -3.53
N PRO A 303 -6.24 11.30 -2.66
CA PRO A 303 -6.17 10.52 -1.42
C PRO A 303 -7.51 10.54 -0.66
N LYS A 304 -7.95 9.39 -0.11
CA LYS A 304 -9.20 9.31 0.67
C LYS A 304 -9.34 10.38 1.76
N PRO A 305 -8.30 10.74 2.56
CA PRO A 305 -8.42 11.77 3.60
C PRO A 305 -8.68 13.17 3.06
N LEU A 306 -8.44 13.41 1.76
CA LEU A 306 -8.73 14.68 1.09
C LEU A 306 -10.10 14.67 0.41
N GLN A 307 -10.84 13.56 0.48
CA GLN A 307 -12.19 13.42 -0.06
C GLN A 307 -13.25 13.76 1.01
N PHE A 308 -13.24 14.99 1.52
CA PHE A 308 -14.09 15.46 2.64
C PHE A 308 -15.61 15.27 2.46
N THR A 309 -16.12 15.39 1.23
CA THR A 309 -17.55 15.29 0.90
C THR A 309 -17.79 14.16 -0.08
N ARG A 310 -17.28 12.95 0.21
CA ARG A 310 -17.26 11.87 -0.79
C ARG A 310 -18.65 11.48 -1.29
N ASP A 311 -19.61 11.41 -0.38
CA ASP A 311 -20.97 10.96 -0.70
C ASP A 311 -21.81 12.08 -1.35
N ASP A 312 -21.54 13.34 -1.00
CA ASP A 312 -22.32 14.50 -1.44
C ASP A 312 -21.52 15.51 -2.28
N PHE A 313 -20.41 15.08 -2.90
CA PHE A 313 -19.49 15.99 -3.62
C PHE A 313 -20.22 16.82 -4.67
N ILE A 314 -21.09 16.18 -5.45
CA ILE A 314 -21.88 16.82 -6.51
C ILE A 314 -22.84 17.87 -5.94
N GLU A 315 -23.46 17.59 -4.80
CA GLU A 315 -24.33 18.56 -4.12
C GLU A 315 -23.51 19.75 -3.61
N SER A 316 -22.32 19.48 -3.06
CA SER A 316 -21.44 20.51 -2.51
C SER A 316 -20.92 21.52 -3.55
N ILE A 317 -20.72 21.10 -4.80
CA ILE A 317 -20.31 22.00 -5.90
C ILE A 317 -21.49 22.74 -6.53
N ARG A 318 -22.72 22.33 -6.23
CA ARG A 318 -23.98 22.97 -6.67
C ARG A 318 -24.55 23.92 -5.62
N ASP A 319 -24.00 23.93 -4.41
CA ASP A 319 -24.40 24.86 -3.35
C ASP A 319 -24.14 26.31 -3.81
N PRO A 320 -25.15 27.20 -3.74
CA PRO A 320 -25.02 28.60 -4.15
C PRO A 320 -23.95 29.41 -3.41
N ASP A 321 -23.58 29.01 -2.18
CA ASP A 321 -22.55 29.67 -1.39
C ASP A 321 -21.15 29.09 -1.65
N THR A 322 -21.03 28.05 -2.49
CA THR A 322 -19.74 27.46 -2.85
C THR A 322 -19.05 28.33 -3.91
N ILE A 323 -17.81 28.70 -3.62
CA ILE A 323 -16.88 29.35 -4.53
C ILE A 323 -16.07 28.24 -5.20
N LEU A 324 -16.30 28.05 -6.50
CA LEU A 324 -15.59 27.07 -7.32
C LEU A 324 -14.59 27.78 -8.24
N ASN A 325 -13.33 27.39 -8.14
CA ASN A 325 -12.26 27.85 -9.03
C ASN A 325 -11.68 26.65 -9.77
N THR A 326 -11.72 26.67 -11.11
CA THR A 326 -11.15 25.63 -11.96
C THR A 326 -9.80 26.08 -12.51
N LEU A 327 -8.87 25.14 -12.65
CA LEU A 327 -7.60 25.33 -13.33
C LEU A 327 -7.71 24.72 -14.73
N ARG A 328 -7.50 25.53 -15.77
CA ARG A 328 -7.67 25.12 -17.16
C ARG A 328 -6.39 25.27 -17.97
N ILE A 329 -6.26 24.45 -19.01
CA ILE A 329 -5.16 24.56 -19.99
C ILE A 329 -5.54 25.51 -21.13
N GLY A 330 -4.64 26.41 -21.50
CA GLY A 330 -4.76 27.28 -22.67
C GLY A 330 -5.56 28.54 -22.38
N ASP A 331 -6.88 28.40 -22.22
CA ASP A 331 -7.79 29.51 -21.98
C ASP A 331 -8.93 29.14 -21.02
N SER A 332 -9.84 30.09 -20.75
CA SER A 332 -10.95 29.91 -19.81
C SER A 332 -12.04 28.92 -20.22
N LYS A 333 -11.99 28.42 -21.46
CA LYS A 333 -12.87 27.37 -21.99
C LYS A 333 -12.10 26.06 -22.24
N GLY A 334 -10.81 26.05 -21.98
CA GLY A 334 -9.96 24.88 -22.17
C GLY A 334 -10.26 23.75 -21.17
N PRO A 335 -9.59 22.60 -21.34
CA PRO A 335 -9.75 21.44 -20.48
C PRO A 335 -9.44 21.75 -19.02
N ILE A 336 -10.32 21.31 -18.12
CA ILE A 336 -10.10 21.42 -16.67
C ILE A 336 -9.11 20.35 -16.25
N ILE A 337 -8.08 20.76 -15.51
CA ILE A 337 -7.03 19.87 -14.97
C ILE A 337 -6.94 19.91 -13.46
N GLY A 338 -7.66 20.82 -12.82
CA GLY A 338 -7.72 20.91 -11.38
C GLY A 338 -8.82 21.86 -10.94
N PHE A 339 -9.10 21.88 -9.65
CA PHE A 339 -10.03 22.81 -9.05
C PHE A 339 -9.73 23.01 -7.57
N ALA A 340 -10.25 24.10 -7.02
CA ALA A 340 -10.41 24.30 -5.59
C ALA A 340 -11.84 24.76 -5.35
N LYS A 341 -12.47 24.22 -4.32
CA LYS A 341 -13.78 24.67 -3.85
C LYS A 341 -13.68 25.15 -2.41
N GLY A 342 -14.55 26.06 -2.05
CA GLY A 342 -14.62 26.58 -0.70
C GLY A 342 -15.94 27.29 -0.47
N GLY A 343 -16.18 27.71 0.76
CA GLY A 343 -17.38 28.42 1.13
C GLY A 343 -17.23 29.10 2.48
N PRO A 344 -18.30 29.74 2.98
CA PRO A 344 -18.30 30.32 4.32
C PRO A 344 -17.81 29.32 5.37
N LEU A 345 -16.90 29.75 6.24
CA LEU A 345 -16.31 28.89 7.29
C LEU A 345 -17.39 28.21 8.13
N GLU A 346 -18.50 28.91 8.38
CA GLU A 346 -19.62 28.43 9.19
C GLU A 346 -20.39 27.25 8.58
N LYS A 347 -20.15 26.90 7.30
CA LYS A 347 -20.74 25.71 6.66
C LYS A 347 -19.92 24.43 6.88
N TYR A 348 -18.69 24.55 7.37
CA TYR A 348 -17.81 23.41 7.59
C TYR A 348 -17.86 22.97 9.04
N ASN A 349 -18.07 21.67 9.26
CA ASN A 349 -17.98 21.06 10.58
C ASN A 349 -16.61 20.40 10.72
N PHE A 350 -15.77 20.94 11.59
CA PHE A 350 -14.42 20.43 11.82
C PHE A 350 -14.40 19.61 13.11
N ASP A 351 -13.77 18.45 13.08
CA ASP A 351 -13.62 17.59 14.26
C ASP A 351 -12.65 18.17 15.31
N LEU A 352 -11.77 19.09 14.88
CA LEU A 352 -10.87 19.81 15.75
C LEU A 352 -11.53 21.10 16.22
N GLU A 353 -11.55 21.33 17.53
CA GLU A 353 -11.80 22.66 18.06
C GLU A 353 -10.61 23.57 17.69
N PHE A 354 -10.88 24.63 16.92
CA PHE A 354 -9.90 25.67 16.63
C PHE A 354 -10.50 27.05 16.92
N GLU A 355 -9.66 27.93 17.45
CA GLU A 355 -10.03 29.32 17.66
C GLU A 355 -9.75 30.13 16.39
N ASP A 356 -10.80 30.43 15.62
CA ASP A 356 -10.76 31.50 14.62
C ASP A 356 -11.53 32.72 15.13
N LYS A 357 -10.84 33.85 15.28
CA LYS A 357 -11.41 35.13 15.71
C LYS A 357 -12.54 35.66 14.82
N ASN A 358 -12.71 35.08 13.63
CA ASN A 358 -13.73 35.40 12.65
C ASN A 358 -14.84 34.35 12.56
N ASN A 359 -14.77 33.25 13.31
CA ASN A 359 -15.85 32.25 13.32
C ASN A 359 -17.18 32.89 13.77
N GLY A 360 -18.25 32.64 13.01
CA GLY A 360 -19.58 33.21 13.23
C GLY A 360 -19.76 34.65 12.71
N LYS A 361 -18.71 35.29 12.18
CA LYS A 361 -18.79 36.65 11.60
C LYS A 361 -19.14 36.65 10.12
N LYS A 362 -19.22 35.49 9.46
CA LYS A 362 -19.57 35.32 8.03
C LYS A 362 -18.67 36.13 7.09
N ASN A 363 -17.40 36.30 7.45
CA ASN A 363 -16.40 37.07 6.70
C ASN A 363 -15.13 36.26 6.40
N THR A 364 -15.15 34.95 6.62
CA THR A 364 -14.03 34.03 6.38
C THR A 364 -14.49 32.88 5.52
N ILE A 365 -13.66 32.50 4.55
CA ILE A 365 -13.91 31.38 3.65
C ILE A 365 -12.92 30.28 4.03
N PHE A 366 -13.42 29.06 4.16
CA PHE A 366 -12.57 27.89 4.14
C PHE A 366 -12.39 27.45 2.69
N LEU A 367 -11.14 27.35 2.24
CA LEU A 367 -10.79 26.83 0.94
C LEU A 367 -10.27 25.40 1.12
N GLU A 368 -10.92 24.44 0.49
CA GLU A 368 -10.47 23.05 0.49
C GLU A 368 -9.15 22.92 -0.29
N PRO A 369 -8.36 21.87 -0.02
CA PRO A 369 -7.13 21.61 -0.76
C PRO A 369 -7.35 21.57 -2.27
N VAL A 370 -6.38 22.10 -3.02
CA VAL A 370 -6.43 22.09 -4.49
C VAL A 370 -6.38 20.65 -4.97
N ALA A 371 -7.39 20.28 -5.76
CA ALA A 371 -7.44 19.01 -6.47
C ALA A 371 -6.83 19.18 -7.86
N ILE A 372 -5.86 18.33 -8.20
CA ILE A 372 -5.21 18.35 -9.51
C ILE A 372 -5.22 16.92 -10.04
N LYS A 373 -5.50 16.79 -11.34
CA LYS A 373 -5.46 15.51 -12.05
C LYS A 373 -4.06 14.89 -11.93
N ASN A 374 -3.98 13.56 -11.80
CA ASN A 374 -2.71 12.85 -11.86
C ASN A 374 -2.16 12.81 -13.29
N GLY A 375 -0.83 12.92 -13.40
CA GLY A 375 -0.12 12.98 -14.68
C GLY A 375 0.16 14.41 -15.10
#